data_AF-E4T2C6-F1
#
_entry.id   AF-E4T2C6-F1
#
_cell.length_a   1.000
_cell.length_b   1.000
_cell.length_c   1.000
_cell.angle_alpha   90.00
_cell.angle_beta   90.00
_cell.angle_gamma   90.00
#
_symmetry.space_group_name_H-M   'P 1'
#
loop_
_entity.id
_entity.type
_entity.pdbx_description
1 polymer ?
#
loop_
_entity_poly.entity_id
_entity_poly.type
_entity_poly.pdbx_seq_one_letter_code
_entity_poly.pdbx_strand_id
1 'polypeptide(L)'
;MLNKINIILTLICLFWNAQRAFPLVEIESTTLDSTLKINDTKASADSIIRVEYFVDSVNIGQKHKNKIEITNYQVKDSNYVVINFYSLLENRLWRLKQTFNFEKDGLTSCDPLISDFNNDNFNDFTYISAIAARMSNEVRRLFIYDNSKDELILIKNSEDYPNMLYNKQLDCIDAFLIHGGTSTIFLKIIGDSLNEFASVHNSDYRVIYKTDKAGNRTLIRKKKINDEGIWVRYKNYDPLEAYKEKN
;
A
#
# COMPACT_ATOMS: atom_id res chain seq x y z
N MET A 1 31.82 -47.89 -31.16
CA MET A 1 32.33 -46.86 -32.11
C MET A 1 31.73 -45.54 -31.61
N LEU A 2 32.45 -44.47 -31.23
CA LEU A 2 33.52 -43.73 -31.94
C LEU A 2 33.04 -43.29 -33.34
N ASN A 3 33.04 -42.01 -33.75
CA ASN A 3 33.70 -40.79 -33.25
C ASN A 3 32.67 -39.61 -33.17
N LYS A 4 32.84 -38.53 -32.38
CA LYS A 4 33.79 -37.37 -32.50
C LYS A 4 33.78 -36.77 -33.92
N ILE A 5 33.75 -35.45 -34.19
CA ILE A 5 34.25 -34.22 -33.53
C ILE A 5 33.47 -33.00 -34.16
N ASN A 6 33.48 -31.72 -33.75
CA ASN A 6 33.64 -30.92 -32.51
C ASN A 6 33.65 -29.40 -32.90
N ILE A 7 33.77 -28.46 -31.95
CA ILE A 7 34.28 -27.06 -32.11
C ILE A 7 33.35 -26.01 -32.82
N ILE A 8 33.34 -24.69 -32.48
CA ILE A 8 33.56 -23.94 -31.20
C ILE A 8 33.11 -22.45 -31.31
N LEU A 9 32.76 -21.79 -30.19
CA LEU A 9 32.56 -20.32 -29.97
C LEU A 9 31.40 -19.61 -30.73
N THR A 10 30.88 -18.43 -30.34
CA THR A 10 31.35 -17.30 -29.49
C THR A 10 30.12 -16.67 -28.76
N LEU A 11 29.98 -16.68 -27.42
CA LEU A 11 30.47 -15.76 -26.36
C LEU A 11 29.57 -14.52 -26.07
N ILE A 12 29.50 -14.10 -24.78
CA ILE A 12 28.90 -12.83 -24.24
C ILE A 12 27.35 -12.85 -24.20
N CYS A 13 26.63 -12.37 -23.17
CA CYS A 13 27.01 -11.49 -22.04
C CYS A 13 26.60 -12.02 -20.65
N LEU A 14 27.28 -11.52 -19.60
CA LEU A 14 26.93 -11.71 -18.18
C LEU A 14 25.93 -10.64 -17.73
N PHE A 15 24.88 -11.02 -17.00
CA PHE A 15 24.15 -10.09 -16.13
C PHE A 15 24.00 -10.66 -14.72
N TRP A 16 24.96 -10.28 -13.89
CA TRP A 16 25.05 -10.65 -12.48
C TRP A 16 24.23 -9.66 -11.64
N ASN A 17 22.92 -9.87 -11.57
CA ASN A 17 22.03 -9.03 -10.76
C ASN A 17 22.22 -9.33 -9.26
N ALA A 18 23.09 -8.54 -8.62
CA ALA A 18 23.29 -8.55 -7.18
C ALA A 18 22.07 -7.98 -6.46
N GLN A 19 21.08 -8.83 -6.17
CA GLN A 19 20.02 -8.49 -5.21
C GLN A 19 20.67 -8.20 -3.85
N ARG A 20 20.55 -6.96 -3.37
CA ARG A 20 20.87 -6.61 -1.98
C ARG A 20 19.81 -7.23 -1.07
N ALA A 21 20.04 -8.46 -0.64
CA ALA A 21 19.35 -9.01 0.52
C ALA A 21 19.72 -8.13 1.73
N PHE A 22 18.73 -7.42 2.28
CA PHE A 22 18.85 -6.86 3.62
C PHE A 22 18.92 -8.04 4.61
N PRO A 23 19.78 -7.98 5.64
CA PRO A 23 19.85 -9.07 6.62
C PRO A 23 18.53 -9.15 7.40
N LEU A 24 17.91 -10.32 7.39
CA LEU A 24 16.87 -10.67 8.35
C LEU A 24 17.50 -10.67 9.74
N VAL A 25 17.12 -9.70 10.58
CA VAL A 25 17.47 -9.70 12.00
C VAL A 25 16.47 -10.60 12.72
N GLU A 26 16.88 -11.84 12.94
CA GLU A 26 16.12 -12.83 13.70
C GLU A 26 16.22 -12.48 15.19
N ILE A 27 15.17 -11.86 15.75
CA ILE A 27 15.10 -11.48 17.16
C ILE A 27 14.47 -12.62 17.96
N GLU A 28 15.29 -13.41 18.66
CA GLU A 28 14.80 -14.40 19.61
C GLU A 28 14.01 -13.72 20.75
N SER A 29 12.73 -14.07 20.89
CA SER A 29 11.84 -13.52 21.91
C SER A 29 12.13 -14.12 23.28
N THR A 30 13.16 -13.63 23.97
CA THR A 30 13.42 -13.98 25.37
C THR A 30 12.53 -13.15 26.30
N THR A 31 11.73 -13.84 27.11
CA THR A 31 10.88 -13.24 28.13
C THR A 31 11.73 -12.72 29.29
N LEU A 32 11.61 -11.42 29.63
CA LEU A 32 12.11 -10.91 30.92
C LEU A 32 10.96 -10.52 31.84
N ASP A 33 10.91 -11.18 32.99
CA ASP A 33 10.19 -10.72 34.17
C ASP A 33 10.96 -9.54 34.82
N SER A 34 10.34 -8.98 35.84
CA SER A 34 10.64 -7.76 36.57
C SER A 34 12.00 -7.68 37.29
N THR A 35 12.31 -6.43 37.66
CA THR A 35 13.40 -5.96 38.54
C THR A 35 14.81 -5.83 37.94
N LEU A 36 15.14 -4.61 37.52
CA LEU A 36 16.51 -4.09 37.50
C LEU A 36 16.60 -2.83 38.35
N LYS A 37 17.66 -2.71 39.16
CA LYS A 37 17.93 -1.54 40.00
C LYS A 37 18.62 -0.46 39.17
N ILE A 38 18.17 0.78 39.31
CA ILE A 38 18.79 1.94 38.65
C ILE A 38 20.14 2.23 39.30
N ASN A 39 21.21 2.19 38.49
CA ASN A 39 22.48 2.85 38.78
C ASN A 39 22.71 3.88 37.67
N ASP A 40 22.92 5.14 38.02
CA ASP A 40 23.16 6.20 37.05
C ASP A 40 24.50 6.00 36.31
N THR A 41 24.46 5.97 34.98
CA THR A 41 25.63 6.23 34.12
C THR A 41 25.14 6.80 32.79
N LYS A 42 25.71 7.92 32.36
CA LYS A 42 25.23 8.67 31.18
C LYS A 42 25.49 7.93 29.86
N ALA A 43 24.46 7.28 29.34
CA ALA A 43 24.20 7.17 27.91
C ALA A 43 22.80 7.71 27.63
N SER A 44 22.66 8.66 26.70
CA SER A 44 21.34 9.10 26.22
C SER A 44 20.82 8.05 25.24
N ALA A 45 20.22 6.98 25.75
CA ALA A 45 19.56 5.99 24.91
C ALA A 45 18.39 6.65 24.18
N ASP A 46 18.38 6.61 22.85
CA ASP A 46 17.28 7.13 22.02
C ASP A 46 15.99 6.37 22.37
N SER A 47 15.10 7.00 23.13
CA SER A 47 13.94 6.31 23.68
C SER A 47 12.91 6.05 22.59
N ILE A 48 12.62 4.77 22.34
CA ILE A 48 11.55 4.33 21.44
C ILE A 48 10.19 4.67 22.09
N ILE A 49 9.49 5.65 21.53
CA ILE A 49 8.18 6.09 22.01
C ILE A 49 7.10 5.47 21.12
N ARG A 50 6.18 4.69 21.69
CA ARG A 50 4.98 4.27 20.97
C ARG A 50 3.98 5.42 20.92
N VAL A 51 3.77 5.97 19.73
CA VAL A 51 2.86 7.11 19.48
C VAL A 51 1.42 6.63 19.32
N GLU A 52 1.21 5.53 18.60
CA GLU A 52 -0.12 5.02 18.25
C GLU A 52 -0.15 3.49 18.33
N TYR A 53 -1.32 2.94 18.65
CA TYR A 53 -1.58 1.51 18.61
C TYR A 53 -3.02 1.23 18.17
N PHE A 54 -3.18 0.39 17.15
CA PHE A 54 -4.44 -0.10 16.64
C PHE A 54 -4.43 -1.63 16.55
N VAL A 55 -5.59 -2.25 16.78
CA VAL A 55 -5.79 -3.70 16.60
C VAL A 55 -7.19 -3.98 16.07
N ASP A 56 -7.28 -4.89 15.10
CA ASP A 56 -8.53 -5.56 14.71
C ASP A 56 -8.32 -7.08 14.70
N SER A 57 -9.27 -7.82 15.27
CA SER A 57 -9.30 -9.28 15.34
C SER A 57 -10.65 -9.85 14.91
N VAL A 58 -11.43 -9.05 14.17
CA VAL A 58 -12.86 -9.25 13.93
C VAL A 58 -13.17 -9.14 12.45
N ASN A 59 -12.63 -8.12 11.78
CA ASN A 59 -12.96 -7.75 10.43
C ASN A 59 -11.91 -8.18 9.42
N ILE A 60 -10.61 -8.05 9.72
CA ILE A 60 -9.50 -8.27 8.77
C ILE A 60 -9.48 -9.70 8.20
N GLY A 61 -9.13 -9.83 6.91
CA GLY A 61 -8.97 -11.11 6.21
C GLY A 61 -10.20 -12.00 6.30
N GLN A 62 -10.02 -13.25 6.75
CA GLN A 62 -11.11 -14.07 7.23
C GLN A 62 -11.58 -13.57 8.62
N LYS A 63 -12.79 -12.98 8.64
CA LYS A 63 -13.44 -12.47 9.85
C LYS A 63 -13.38 -13.45 11.03
N HIS A 64 -13.00 -12.94 12.20
CA HIS A 64 -12.73 -13.68 13.44
C HIS A 64 -11.61 -14.74 13.39
N LYS A 65 -10.94 -14.96 12.24
CA LYS A 65 -9.79 -15.88 12.11
C LYS A 65 -8.46 -15.17 11.93
N ASN A 66 -8.43 -13.97 11.38
CA ASN A 66 -7.21 -13.17 11.30
C ASN A 66 -7.25 -12.01 12.31
N LYS A 67 -6.06 -11.50 12.64
CA LYS A 67 -5.86 -10.29 13.46
C LYS A 67 -4.72 -9.48 12.87
N ILE A 68 -4.85 -8.16 12.91
CA ILE A 68 -3.79 -7.21 12.58
C ILE A 68 -3.54 -6.28 13.77
N GLU A 69 -2.26 -6.01 14.05
CA GLU A 69 -1.82 -5.01 15.02
C GLU A 69 -0.93 -4.00 14.29
N ILE A 70 -1.22 -2.71 14.45
CA ILE A 70 -0.52 -1.60 13.79
C ILE A 70 0.01 -0.69 14.89
N THR A 71 1.31 -0.47 14.93
CA THR A 71 1.97 0.32 15.98
C THR A 71 2.85 1.40 15.37
N ASN A 72 2.53 2.67 15.60
CA ASN A 72 3.39 3.79 15.21
C ASN A 72 4.39 4.09 16.33
N TYR A 73 5.66 4.24 15.98
CA TYR A 73 6.76 4.53 16.88
C TYR A 73 7.53 5.76 16.41
N GLN A 74 7.85 6.64 17.35
CA GLN A 74 8.82 7.71 17.17
C GLN A 74 10.16 7.27 17.80
N VAL A 75 11.24 7.42 17.03
CA VAL A 75 12.62 7.26 17.52
C VAL A 75 13.39 8.51 17.12
N LYS A 76 13.62 9.38 18.11
CA LYS A 76 14.37 10.63 17.94
C LYS A 76 13.77 11.50 16.82
N ASP A 77 14.41 11.54 15.66
CA ASP A 77 14.03 12.38 14.50
C ASP A 77 13.22 11.62 13.43
N SER A 78 12.93 10.33 13.62
CA SER A 78 12.19 9.48 12.66
C SER A 78 10.93 8.86 13.26
N ASN A 79 10.00 8.47 12.38
CA ASN A 79 8.80 7.72 12.73
C ASN A 79 8.68 6.48 11.83
N TYR A 80 8.23 5.36 12.40
CA TYR A 80 8.02 4.12 11.66
C TYR A 80 6.81 3.37 12.20
N VAL A 81 6.14 2.64 11.32
CA VAL A 81 5.03 1.77 11.67
C VAL A 81 5.46 0.31 11.59
N VAL A 82 5.18 -0.46 12.65
CA VAL A 82 5.27 -1.92 12.66
C VAL A 82 3.87 -2.49 12.50
N ILE A 83 3.70 -3.39 11.53
CA ILE A 83 2.43 -4.05 11.23
C ILE A 83 2.63 -5.55 11.42
N ASN A 84 1.95 -6.13 12.40
CA ASN A 84 1.98 -7.56 12.68
C ASN A 84 0.65 -8.20 12.25
N PHE A 85 0.72 -9.27 11.46
CA PHE A 85 -0.44 -10.03 11.00
C PHE A 85 -0.45 -11.44 11.59
N TYR A 86 -1.61 -11.87 12.07
CA TYR A 86 -1.80 -13.10 12.82
C TYR A 86 -2.98 -13.91 12.29
N SER A 87 -2.92 -15.21 12.53
CA SER A 87 -4.02 -16.15 12.25
C SER A 87 -4.33 -16.99 13.48
N LEU A 88 -5.60 -17.26 13.72
CA LEU A 88 -6.12 -17.98 14.87
C LEU A 88 -5.95 -19.49 14.65
N LEU A 89 -5.31 -20.15 15.61
CA LEU A 89 -5.17 -21.61 15.64
C LEU A 89 -6.41 -22.26 16.25
N GLU A 90 -6.60 -23.57 16.00
CA GLU A 90 -7.70 -24.36 16.55
C GLU A 90 -7.74 -24.34 18.09
N ASN A 91 -6.58 -24.27 18.73
CA ASN A 91 -6.42 -24.11 20.18
C ASN A 91 -6.68 -22.68 20.69
N ARG A 92 -7.21 -21.79 19.83
CA ARG A 92 -7.54 -20.38 20.08
C ARG A 92 -6.36 -19.46 20.39
N LEU A 93 -5.13 -19.88 20.08
CA LEU A 93 -3.94 -19.02 20.16
C LEU A 93 -3.72 -18.27 18.84
N TRP A 94 -3.23 -17.03 18.93
CA TRP A 94 -2.83 -16.23 17.77
C TRP A 94 -1.40 -16.60 17.34
N ARG A 95 -1.24 -17.10 16.11
CA ARG A 95 0.06 -17.32 15.47
C ARG A 95 0.43 -16.10 14.63
N LEU A 96 1.57 -15.47 14.90
CA LEU A 96 2.17 -14.46 14.02
C LEU A 96 2.50 -15.11 12.66
N LYS A 97 2.15 -14.45 11.57
CA LYS A 97 2.35 -14.91 10.19
C LYS A 97 3.28 -14.00 9.41
N GLN A 98 3.14 -12.69 9.56
CA GLN A 98 4.00 -11.68 8.91
C GLN A 98 4.21 -10.49 9.84
N THR A 99 5.39 -9.87 9.72
CA THR A 99 5.69 -8.54 10.27
C THR A 99 6.22 -7.67 9.14
N PHE A 100 5.68 -6.46 9.03
CA PHE A 100 6.17 -5.43 8.13
C PHE A 100 6.65 -4.22 8.95
N ASN A 101 7.63 -3.48 8.43
CA ASN A 101 8.12 -2.24 9.02
C ASN A 101 8.35 -1.22 7.88
N PHE A 102 7.84 0.00 8.05
CA PHE A 102 7.99 1.09 7.09
C PHE A 102 8.19 2.43 7.82
N GLU A 103 8.96 3.31 7.22
CA GLU A 103 8.94 4.74 7.58
C GLU A 103 7.52 5.31 7.41
N LYS A 104 7.16 6.25 8.29
CA LYS A 104 5.90 7.02 8.27
C LYS A 104 6.23 8.49 8.52
N ASP A 105 5.36 9.41 8.09
CA ASP A 105 5.48 10.80 8.53
C ASP A 105 5.30 10.95 10.06
N GLY A 106 5.79 12.07 10.60
CA GLY A 106 5.58 12.46 12.00
C GLY A 106 4.40 13.42 12.18
N LEU A 107 3.42 13.42 11.26
CA LEU A 107 2.39 14.45 11.14
C LEU A 107 0.96 13.90 11.22
N THR A 108 0.76 12.63 10.86
CA THR A 108 -0.55 11.97 10.80
C THR A 108 -0.61 10.73 11.68
N SER A 109 -1.82 10.40 12.14
CA SER A 109 -2.16 9.06 12.64
C SER A 109 -2.13 8.03 11.50
N CYS A 110 -2.25 6.74 11.81
CA CYS A 110 -2.34 5.68 10.81
C CYS A 110 -3.73 5.56 10.18
N ASP A 111 -4.79 6.03 10.86
CA ASP A 111 -6.22 5.98 10.45
C ASP A 111 -6.57 4.76 9.56
N PRO A 112 -6.40 3.54 10.09
CA PRO A 112 -6.50 2.33 9.29
C PRO A 112 -7.94 2.07 8.85
N LEU A 113 -8.12 1.77 7.57
CA LEU A 113 -9.41 1.39 7.00
C LEU A 113 -9.38 -0.08 6.63
N ILE A 114 -10.33 -0.85 7.18
CA ILE A 114 -10.54 -2.27 6.90
C ILE A 114 -11.80 -2.40 6.06
N SER A 115 -11.64 -2.91 4.84
CA SER A 115 -12.71 -3.12 3.86
C SER A 115 -12.22 -4.12 2.83
N ASP A 116 -13.13 -4.84 2.20
CA ASP A 116 -12.90 -5.42 0.88
C ASP A 116 -12.53 -4.28 -0.11
N PHE A 117 -11.35 -4.37 -0.74
CA PHE A 117 -10.82 -3.43 -1.74
C PHE A 117 -10.60 -4.09 -3.13
N ASN A 118 -10.88 -5.39 -3.28
CA ASN A 118 -10.64 -6.17 -4.51
C ASN A 118 -11.86 -6.99 -5.01
N ASN A 119 -12.96 -7.01 -4.23
CA ASN A 119 -14.21 -7.76 -4.37
C ASN A 119 -14.10 -9.30 -4.33
N ASP A 120 -13.18 -9.83 -3.51
CA ASP A 120 -13.07 -11.27 -3.22
C ASP A 120 -13.87 -11.74 -1.98
N ASN A 121 -14.51 -10.82 -1.24
CA ASN A 121 -15.30 -11.00 -0.01
C ASN A 121 -14.50 -11.17 1.30
N PHE A 122 -13.17 -11.11 1.26
CA PHE A 122 -12.35 -10.89 2.47
C PHE A 122 -12.14 -9.38 2.67
N ASN A 123 -11.76 -8.98 3.89
CA ASN A 123 -11.39 -7.58 4.11
C ASN A 123 -9.87 -7.42 4.00
N ASP A 124 -9.48 -6.48 3.15
CA ASP A 124 -8.13 -5.94 3.03
C ASP A 124 -7.93 -4.84 4.09
N PHE A 125 -6.76 -4.19 4.09
CA PHE A 125 -6.61 -2.92 4.82
C PHE A 125 -5.71 -1.89 4.14
N THR A 126 -5.89 -0.64 4.56
CA THR A 126 -4.98 0.46 4.29
C THR A 126 -4.63 1.20 5.59
N TYR A 127 -3.52 1.93 5.59
CA TYR A 127 -3.20 2.94 6.61
C TYR A 127 -2.51 4.15 5.96
N ILE A 128 -2.64 5.34 6.56
CA ILE A 128 -1.97 6.58 6.12
C ILE A 128 -0.47 6.48 6.43
N SER A 129 0.36 6.46 5.39
CA SER A 129 1.83 6.48 5.53
C SER A 129 2.40 7.90 5.45
N ALA A 130 1.79 8.78 4.66
CA ALA A 130 2.23 10.17 4.51
C ALA A 130 1.09 11.11 4.07
N ILE A 131 1.37 12.41 4.07
CA ILE A 131 0.55 13.43 3.38
C ILE A 131 1.36 14.23 2.36
N ALA A 132 0.74 14.52 1.23
CA ALA A 132 1.32 15.29 0.12
C ALA A 132 0.41 16.44 -0.31
N ALA A 133 0.88 17.25 -1.27
CA ALA A 133 0.14 18.38 -1.87
C ALA A 133 -0.57 19.29 -0.85
N ARG A 134 0.15 19.77 0.18
CA ARG A 134 -0.39 20.59 1.28
C ARG A 134 -1.60 19.93 1.95
N MET A 135 -1.39 18.72 2.47
CA MET A 135 -2.40 17.89 3.15
C MET A 135 -3.60 17.44 2.27
N SER A 136 -3.64 17.80 0.98
CA SER A 136 -4.77 17.47 0.09
C SER A 136 -4.67 16.07 -0.53
N ASN A 137 -3.49 15.43 -0.44
CA ASN A 137 -3.27 14.05 -0.86
C ASN A 137 -2.94 13.20 0.37
N GLU A 138 -3.91 12.42 0.84
CA GLU A 138 -3.72 11.37 1.84
C GLU A 138 -3.04 10.16 1.17
N VAL A 139 -1.79 9.88 1.54
CA VAL A 139 -0.99 8.79 0.97
C VAL A 139 -1.15 7.56 1.86
N ARG A 140 -1.61 6.45 1.26
CA ARG A 140 -1.86 5.20 1.97
C ARG A 140 -1.06 4.05 1.38
N ARG A 141 -0.55 3.15 2.23
CA ARG A 141 -0.23 1.79 1.80
C ARG A 141 -1.52 0.96 1.77
N LEU A 142 -1.66 0.12 0.74
CA LEU A 142 -2.73 -0.88 0.60
C LEU A 142 -2.12 -2.30 0.73
N PHE A 143 -2.83 -3.17 1.44
CA PHE A 143 -2.47 -4.58 1.59
C PHE A 143 -3.70 -5.46 1.36
N ILE A 144 -3.59 -6.39 0.42
CA ILE A 144 -4.68 -7.29 0.02
C ILE A 144 -4.52 -8.64 0.73
N TYR A 145 -5.60 -9.23 1.25
CA TYR A 145 -5.56 -10.54 1.91
C TYR A 145 -5.63 -11.70 0.90
N ASP A 146 -4.54 -12.45 0.78
CA ASP A 146 -4.50 -13.69 0.01
C ASP A 146 -4.96 -14.87 0.85
N ASN A 147 -6.25 -15.19 0.75
CA ASN A 147 -6.87 -16.35 1.39
C ASN A 147 -6.26 -17.71 0.98
N SER A 148 -5.51 -17.79 -0.14
CA SER A 148 -4.82 -19.03 -0.55
C SER A 148 -3.52 -19.27 0.22
N LYS A 149 -2.89 -18.20 0.74
CA LYS A 149 -1.67 -18.25 1.57
C LYS A 149 -1.93 -17.94 3.05
N ASP A 150 -3.11 -17.41 3.37
CA ASP A 150 -3.46 -16.83 4.68
C ASP A 150 -2.50 -15.69 5.06
N GLU A 151 -2.22 -14.80 4.10
CA GLU A 151 -1.18 -13.75 4.16
C GLU A 151 -1.64 -12.44 3.51
N LEU A 152 -1.00 -11.34 3.87
CA LEU A 152 -1.18 -10.03 3.27
C LEU A 152 -0.15 -9.79 2.14
N ILE A 153 -0.63 -9.29 1.00
CA ILE A 153 0.17 -8.82 -0.13
C ILE A 153 0.22 -7.28 -0.05
N LEU A 154 1.39 -6.72 0.24
CA LEU A 154 1.63 -5.28 0.08
C LEU A 154 1.49 -4.90 -1.40
N ILE A 155 0.64 -3.91 -1.69
CA ILE A 155 0.55 -3.29 -3.01
C ILE A 155 1.60 -2.19 -3.12
N LYS A 156 2.70 -2.50 -3.80
CA LYS A 156 4.00 -1.79 -3.72
C LYS A 156 3.94 -0.32 -4.14
N ASN A 157 3.14 -0.01 -5.16
CA ASN A 157 2.98 1.33 -5.72
C ASN A 157 1.70 2.04 -5.24
N SER A 158 1.04 1.56 -4.17
CA SER A 158 -0.18 2.19 -3.65
C SER A 158 0.02 3.64 -3.20
N GLU A 159 1.24 4.01 -2.79
CA GLU A 159 1.59 5.38 -2.38
C GLU A 159 1.66 6.38 -3.55
N ASP A 160 1.81 5.92 -4.79
CA ASP A 160 1.76 6.78 -5.99
C ASP A 160 0.34 7.30 -6.28
N TYR A 161 -0.67 6.74 -5.59
CA TYR A 161 -2.10 6.92 -5.87
C TYR A 161 -2.86 7.40 -4.63
N PRO A 162 -2.69 8.65 -4.17
CA PRO A 162 -3.35 9.18 -2.98
C PRO A 162 -4.89 9.22 -3.06
N ASN A 163 -5.52 9.32 -1.90
CA ASN A 163 -6.97 9.41 -1.73
C ASN A 163 -7.75 8.21 -2.33
N MET A 164 -7.19 6.99 -2.28
CA MET A 164 -7.82 5.77 -2.82
C MET A 164 -9.21 5.49 -2.23
N LEU A 165 -10.13 5.03 -3.08
CA LEU A 165 -11.39 4.40 -2.70
C LEU A 165 -11.59 3.12 -3.53
N TYR A 166 -12.42 2.19 -3.05
CA TYR A 166 -12.87 1.06 -3.85
C TYR A 166 -14.14 1.40 -4.63
N ASN A 167 -14.06 1.32 -5.96
CA ASN A 167 -15.12 1.65 -6.91
C ASN A 167 -15.86 0.39 -7.37
N LYS A 168 -16.96 0.10 -6.67
CA LYS A 168 -17.86 -1.04 -6.95
C LYS A 168 -18.56 -1.00 -8.32
N GLN A 169 -18.55 0.13 -9.04
CA GLN A 169 -19.16 0.24 -10.37
C GLN A 169 -18.22 -0.22 -11.49
N LEU A 170 -16.91 -0.12 -11.27
CA LEU A 170 -15.86 -0.54 -12.23
C LEU A 170 -15.01 -1.71 -11.71
N ASP A 171 -15.33 -2.22 -10.52
CA ASP A 171 -14.61 -3.31 -9.86
C ASP A 171 -13.12 -2.96 -9.65
N CYS A 172 -12.81 -1.72 -9.29
CA CYS A 172 -11.44 -1.19 -9.32
C CYS A 172 -11.13 -0.27 -8.13
N ILE A 173 -9.85 0.00 -7.88
CA ILE A 173 -9.46 1.16 -7.09
C ILE A 173 -9.65 2.40 -7.95
N ASP A 174 -10.18 3.48 -7.38
CA ASP A 174 -10.06 4.82 -7.96
C ASP A 174 -9.28 5.73 -7.00
N ALA A 175 -8.36 6.53 -7.54
CA ALA A 175 -7.51 7.44 -6.78
C ALA A 175 -7.73 8.89 -7.24
N PHE A 176 -7.66 9.85 -6.32
CA PHE A 176 -7.97 11.25 -6.59
C PHE A 176 -6.81 12.17 -6.22
N LEU A 177 -5.96 12.45 -7.21
CA LEU A 177 -4.74 13.22 -7.05
C LEU A 177 -5.06 14.71 -7.17
N ILE A 178 -4.77 15.48 -6.13
CA ILE A 178 -4.80 16.94 -6.13
C ILE A 178 -3.39 17.48 -6.43
N HIS A 179 -3.30 18.46 -7.33
CA HIS A 179 -2.05 19.09 -7.79
C HIS A 179 -2.34 20.51 -8.33
N GLY A 180 -1.78 20.90 -9.49
CA GLY A 180 -2.15 22.13 -10.20
C GLY A 180 -3.56 22.10 -10.83
N GLY A 181 -4.21 20.94 -10.75
CA GLY A 181 -5.63 20.71 -10.94
C GLY A 181 -6.01 19.44 -10.18
N THR A 182 -6.81 18.56 -10.79
CA THR A 182 -7.05 17.22 -10.21
C THR A 182 -6.90 16.11 -11.24
N SER A 183 -6.78 14.87 -10.78
CA SER A 183 -6.87 13.67 -11.61
C SER A 183 -7.62 12.57 -10.88
N THR A 184 -8.66 12.00 -11.50
CA THR A 184 -9.18 10.68 -11.12
C THR A 184 -8.47 9.62 -11.94
N ILE A 185 -7.83 8.64 -11.29
CA ILE A 185 -7.14 7.52 -11.94
C ILE A 185 -7.88 6.22 -11.59
N PHE A 186 -8.17 5.37 -12.57
CA PHE A 186 -8.84 4.09 -12.40
C PHE A 186 -7.85 2.93 -12.56
N LEU A 187 -7.78 2.08 -11.54
CA LEU A 187 -6.67 1.21 -11.24
C LEU A 187 -7.16 -0.22 -10.95
N LYS A 188 -6.67 -1.23 -11.69
CA LYS A 188 -6.88 -2.64 -11.33
C LYS A 188 -5.69 -3.14 -10.51
N ILE A 189 -5.97 -3.91 -9.46
CA ILE A 189 -4.96 -4.66 -8.73
C ILE A 189 -4.52 -5.84 -9.62
N ILE A 190 -3.21 -5.95 -9.87
CA ILE A 190 -2.61 -7.05 -10.65
C ILE A 190 -1.38 -7.54 -9.88
N GLY A 191 -1.54 -8.64 -9.15
CA GLY A 191 -0.51 -9.15 -8.26
C GLY A 191 -0.28 -8.21 -7.07
N ASP A 192 0.92 -7.65 -6.97
CA ASP A 192 1.38 -6.75 -5.91
C ASP A 192 1.38 -5.26 -6.32
N SER A 193 0.65 -4.91 -7.39
CA SER A 193 0.72 -3.60 -8.04
C SER A 193 -0.67 -3.09 -8.48
N LEU A 194 -0.84 -1.76 -8.49
CA LEU A 194 -1.95 -1.05 -9.12
C LEU A 194 -1.58 -0.66 -10.55
N ASN A 195 -2.40 -1.05 -11.52
CA ASN A 195 -2.19 -0.76 -12.94
C ASN A 195 -3.32 0.14 -13.47
N GLU A 196 -2.96 1.32 -14.00
CA GLU A 196 -3.90 2.24 -14.63
C GLU A 196 -4.49 1.65 -15.93
N PHE A 197 -5.82 1.70 -16.05
CA PHE A 197 -6.51 1.38 -17.31
C PHE A 197 -7.32 2.56 -17.87
N ALA A 198 -7.60 3.58 -17.05
CA ALA A 198 -8.18 4.85 -17.50
C ALA A 198 -7.85 5.99 -16.53
N SER A 199 -7.91 7.22 -17.04
CA SER A 199 -7.67 8.42 -16.24
C SER A 199 -8.47 9.63 -16.76
N VAL A 200 -8.91 10.49 -15.84
CA VAL A 200 -9.59 11.76 -16.11
C VAL A 200 -8.84 12.87 -15.38
N HIS A 201 -8.13 13.71 -16.13
CA HIS A 201 -7.43 14.88 -15.62
C HIS A 201 -8.28 16.15 -15.81
N ASN A 202 -8.29 17.03 -14.82
CA ASN A 202 -8.95 18.33 -14.88
C ASN A 202 -7.94 19.46 -14.64
N SER A 203 -7.86 20.39 -15.58
CA SER A 203 -7.26 21.74 -15.44
C SER A 203 -8.09 22.69 -16.33
N ASP A 204 -7.51 23.61 -17.11
CA ASP A 204 -8.21 24.33 -18.19
C ASP A 204 -9.05 23.42 -19.10
N TYR A 205 -8.63 22.14 -19.22
CA TYR A 205 -9.32 21.10 -19.95
C TYR A 205 -9.59 19.89 -19.06
N ARG A 206 -10.76 19.27 -19.27
CA ARG A 206 -10.99 17.87 -18.91
C ARG A 206 -10.44 16.97 -20.01
N VAL A 207 -9.50 16.11 -19.66
CA VAL A 207 -8.81 15.19 -20.58
C VAL A 207 -9.00 13.77 -20.09
N ILE A 208 -9.47 12.88 -20.96
CA ILE A 208 -9.76 11.47 -20.64
C ILE A 208 -8.86 10.57 -21.47
N TYR A 209 -8.12 9.68 -20.81
CA TYR A 209 -7.31 8.65 -21.44
C TYR A 209 -7.85 7.25 -21.10
N LYS A 210 -7.66 6.30 -22.03
CA LYS A 210 -7.60 4.86 -21.74
C LYS A 210 -6.14 4.43 -21.81
N THR A 211 -5.74 3.50 -20.97
CA THR A 211 -4.35 3.06 -20.79
C THR A 211 -4.27 1.57 -21.07
N ASP A 212 -3.35 1.15 -21.94
CA ASP A 212 -3.21 -0.26 -22.31
C ASP A 212 -2.34 -1.06 -21.31
N LYS A 213 -2.23 -2.38 -21.53
CA LYS A 213 -1.46 -3.28 -20.67
C LYS A 213 0.07 -3.02 -20.67
N ALA A 214 0.58 -2.18 -21.57
CA ALA A 214 1.97 -1.74 -21.63
C ALA A 214 2.15 -0.30 -21.11
N GLY A 215 1.09 0.35 -20.62
CA GLY A 215 1.10 1.71 -20.10
C GLY A 215 0.89 2.81 -21.14
N ASN A 216 0.60 2.47 -22.40
CA ASN A 216 0.38 3.49 -23.43
C ASN A 216 -0.99 4.17 -23.26
N ARG A 217 -1.00 5.50 -23.14
CA ARG A 217 -2.21 6.31 -23.01
C ARG A 217 -2.77 6.73 -24.37
N THR A 218 -4.01 6.33 -24.65
CA THR A 218 -4.80 6.79 -25.81
C THR A 218 -5.80 7.86 -25.40
N LEU A 219 -5.76 9.03 -26.06
CA LEU A 219 -6.70 10.13 -25.80
C LEU A 219 -8.11 9.76 -26.30
N ILE A 220 -9.08 9.76 -25.39
CA ILE A 220 -10.49 9.47 -25.70
C ILE A 220 -11.30 10.76 -25.86
N ARG A 221 -11.05 11.77 -25.01
CA ARG A 221 -11.77 13.05 -25.08
C ARG A 221 -10.97 14.19 -24.45
N LYS A 222 -11.02 15.38 -25.07
CA LYS A 222 -10.58 16.64 -24.49
C LYS A 222 -11.71 17.68 -24.61
N LYS A 223 -12.07 18.36 -23.52
CA LYS A 223 -13.08 19.44 -23.51
C LYS A 223 -12.58 20.57 -22.60
N LYS A 224 -12.69 21.84 -23.03
CA LYS A 224 -12.43 22.99 -22.13
C LYS A 224 -13.47 23.01 -21.00
N ILE A 225 -13.04 23.35 -19.79
CA ILE A 225 -13.90 23.48 -18.62
C ILE A 225 -13.70 24.86 -17.94
N ASN A 226 -14.53 25.14 -16.94
CA ASN A 226 -14.37 26.23 -15.99
C ASN A 226 -13.81 25.70 -14.67
N ASP A 227 -13.46 26.61 -13.76
CA ASP A 227 -12.76 26.34 -12.51
C ASP A 227 -13.55 25.40 -11.56
N GLU A 228 -14.88 25.51 -11.54
CA GLU A 228 -15.80 24.58 -10.87
C GLU A 228 -15.57 23.13 -11.32
N GLY A 229 -15.26 22.93 -12.61
CA GLY A 229 -14.98 21.64 -13.19
C GLY A 229 -13.62 21.05 -12.81
N ILE A 230 -12.73 21.81 -12.17
CA ILE A 230 -11.39 21.34 -11.80
C ILE A 230 -11.46 20.36 -10.64
N TRP A 231 -12.31 20.60 -9.65
CA TRP A 231 -12.28 19.90 -8.35
C TRP A 231 -13.13 18.63 -8.27
N VAL A 232 -13.46 18.02 -9.42
CA VAL A 232 -14.43 16.93 -9.53
C VAL A 232 -13.78 15.55 -9.63
N ARG A 233 -14.14 14.63 -8.71
CA ARG A 233 -13.80 13.19 -8.73
C ARG A 233 -14.82 12.39 -9.53
N TYR A 234 -14.36 11.39 -10.27
CA TYR A 234 -15.19 10.55 -11.16
C TYR A 234 -15.37 9.12 -10.68
N LYS A 235 -16.60 8.58 -10.77
CA LYS A 235 -16.89 7.15 -10.54
C LYS A 235 -16.96 6.34 -11.83
N ASN A 236 -17.08 7.00 -12.98
CA ASN A 236 -16.81 6.40 -14.29
C ASN A 236 -16.18 7.45 -15.24
N TYR A 237 -15.40 6.99 -16.22
CA TYR A 237 -14.75 7.77 -17.27
C TYR A 237 -15.46 7.65 -18.62
N ASP A 238 -16.14 6.52 -18.88
CA ASP A 238 -16.79 6.22 -20.16
C ASP A 238 -18.06 5.34 -19.95
N PRO A 239 -19.29 5.93 -19.97
CA PRO A 239 -19.57 7.36 -19.97
C PRO A 239 -19.05 8.04 -18.69
N LEU A 240 -18.53 9.27 -18.83
CA LEU A 240 -18.03 10.05 -17.70
C LEU A 240 -19.14 10.36 -16.70
N GLU A 241 -18.95 9.95 -15.45
CA GLU A 241 -19.93 10.08 -14.39
C GLU A 241 -19.23 10.51 -13.09
N ALA A 242 -19.62 11.66 -12.54
CA ALA A 242 -19.03 12.19 -11.31
C ALA A 242 -19.51 11.41 -10.07
N TYR A 243 -18.74 11.46 -8.98
CA TYR A 243 -19.35 11.30 -7.67
C TYR A 243 -20.32 12.48 -7.44
N LYS A 244 -21.47 12.20 -6.81
CA LYS A 244 -22.32 13.28 -6.31
C LYS A 244 -21.67 13.85 -5.06
N GLU A 245 -21.61 15.17 -4.96
CA GLU A 245 -21.29 15.83 -3.70
C GLU A 245 -22.33 15.42 -2.63
N LYS A 246 -21.87 15.29 -1.38
CA LYS A 246 -22.77 15.16 -0.24
C LYS A 246 -23.13 16.56 0.22
N ASN A 247 -24.35 16.98 -0.11
CA ASN A 247 -25.05 18.09 0.55
C ASN A 247 -25.24 17.79 2.05
#